data_AF-A0A9W9HVE1-F1
#
_entry.id   AF-A0A9W9HVE1-F1
#
_cell.length_a   1.000
_cell.length_b   1.000
_cell.length_c   1.000
_cell.angle_alpha   90.00
_cell.angle_beta   90.00
_cell.angle_gamma   90.00
#
_symmetry.space_group_name_H-M   'P 1'
#
loop_
_entity.id
_entity.type
_entity.pdbx_description
1 polymer ?
#
loop_
_entity_poly.entity_id
_entity_poly.type
_entity_poly.pdbx_seq_one_letter_code
_entity_poly.pdbx_strand_id
1 'polypeptide(L)'
;MAPNLFLCLRTLCCPSYWFQQGERIDGNVNREQHWETPVPGTYKFFPGRGWHLIQRDGCDYEEKVPAALVYCRILHRYMFESELAERSRWFSAPLHKGGPPEQLHFFLLDDGVHWVAGWDAKGRFIPGPYPKWWLDEDGETLRRRASPPTSANVSRCSSIIAGKFE
;
A
#
# COMPACT_ATOMS: atom_id res chain seq x y z
N MET A 1 -39.12 -28.10 5.21
CA MET A 1 -38.43 -27.59 6.43
C MET A 1 -38.43 -26.07 6.34
N ALA A 2 -39.24 -25.39 7.13
CA ALA A 2 -39.30 -23.92 7.11
C ALA A 2 -38.39 -23.37 8.23
N PRO A 3 -37.54 -22.37 7.96
CA PRO A 3 -36.70 -21.78 8.99
C PRO A 3 -37.57 -20.99 9.99
N ASN A 4 -37.19 -21.05 11.27
CA ASN A 4 -37.98 -20.54 12.40
C ASN A 4 -38.00 -19.00 12.41
N LEU A 5 -39.14 -18.40 12.01
CA LEU A 5 -39.39 -16.96 11.89
C LEU A 5 -39.07 -16.14 13.16
N PHE A 6 -39.12 -16.77 14.33
CA PHE A 6 -38.78 -16.13 15.61
C PHE A 6 -37.30 -15.75 15.72
N LEU A 7 -36.40 -16.47 15.03
CA LEU A 7 -34.96 -16.14 15.03
C LEU A 7 -34.65 -14.92 14.15
N CYS A 8 -35.42 -14.70 13.07
CA CYS A 8 -35.24 -13.56 12.16
C CYS A 8 -35.72 -12.23 12.76
N LEU A 9 -36.71 -12.26 13.65
CA LEU A 9 -37.23 -11.04 14.30
C LEU A 9 -36.30 -10.55 15.43
N ARG A 10 -35.60 -11.45 16.12
CA ARG A 10 -34.64 -11.06 17.17
C ARG A 10 -33.41 -10.34 16.62
N THR A 11 -33.03 -10.58 15.36
CA THR A 11 -31.88 -9.92 14.73
C THR A 11 -32.17 -8.52 14.20
N LEU A 12 -33.43 -8.13 14.04
CA LEU A 12 -33.80 -6.81 13.48
C LEU A 12 -34.04 -5.72 14.54
N CYS A 13 -34.34 -6.09 15.79
CA CYS A 13 -34.74 -5.13 16.83
C CYS A 13 -33.71 -4.94 17.97
N CYS A 14 -32.53 -5.55 17.87
CA CYS A 14 -31.42 -5.36 18.82
C CYS A 14 -30.25 -4.63 18.15
N PRO A 15 -30.18 -3.28 18.20
CA PRO A 15 -29.11 -2.51 17.57
C PRO A 15 -27.72 -2.78 18.17
N SER A 16 -27.65 -3.48 19.30
CA SER A 16 -26.40 -3.96 19.91
C SER A 16 -25.68 -5.05 19.11
N TYR A 17 -26.34 -5.71 18.15
CA TYR A 17 -25.69 -6.69 17.26
C TYR A 17 -25.22 -6.09 15.92
N TRP A 18 -25.67 -4.87 15.59
CA TRP A 18 -25.20 -4.13 14.40
C TRP A 18 -23.93 -3.33 14.67
N PHE A 19 -23.74 -2.89 15.90
CA PHE A 19 -22.44 -2.54 16.40
C PHE A 19 -21.84 -3.79 17.02
N GLN A 20 -21.28 -4.68 16.17
CA GLN A 20 -20.03 -5.30 16.59
C GLN A 20 -19.07 -4.13 16.82
N GLN A 21 -19.09 -3.63 18.05
CA GLN A 21 -18.02 -2.85 18.64
C GLN A 21 -16.81 -3.76 18.47
N GLY A 22 -16.12 -3.58 17.34
CA GLY A 22 -14.96 -4.37 16.96
C GLY A 22 -14.11 -4.44 18.19
N GLU A 23 -13.92 -5.67 18.65
CA GLU A 23 -12.99 -6.12 19.67
C GLU A 23 -12.44 -4.95 20.49
N ARG A 24 -13.00 -4.71 21.69
CA ARG A 24 -12.30 -3.87 22.67
C ARG A 24 -10.91 -4.48 22.79
N ILE A 25 -9.91 -3.85 22.16
CA ILE A 25 -8.51 -4.19 22.31
C ILE A 25 -8.16 -3.73 23.73
N ASP A 26 -8.61 -4.52 24.71
CA ASP A 26 -8.10 -4.50 26.06
C ASP A 26 -6.68 -5.08 25.99
N GLY A 27 -5.69 -4.19 25.99
CA GLY A 27 -4.30 -4.60 26.03
C GLY A 27 -3.36 -3.54 25.48
N ASN A 28 -3.01 -2.58 26.33
CA ASN A 28 -1.92 -1.62 26.16
C ASN A 28 -1.69 -1.15 24.71
N VAL A 29 -2.56 -0.25 24.29
CA VAL A 29 -2.67 0.21 22.91
C VAL A 29 -1.57 1.19 22.51
N ASN A 30 -0.86 1.76 23.49
CA ASN A 30 0.35 2.56 23.28
C ASN A 30 1.56 1.63 23.14
N ARG A 31 1.69 0.99 21.97
CA ARG A 31 2.91 0.25 21.64
C ARG A 31 3.93 1.24 21.10
N GLU A 32 5.01 1.41 21.85
CA GLU A 32 6.19 2.16 21.43
C GLU A 32 7.30 1.16 21.10
N GLN A 33 7.94 1.35 19.94
CA GLN A 33 9.02 0.49 19.46
C GLN A 33 10.11 1.34 18.83
N HIS A 34 11.35 0.99 19.13
CA HIS A 34 12.51 1.56 18.48
C HIS A 34 12.83 0.79 17.20
N TRP A 35 12.89 1.46 16.06
CA TRP A 35 13.28 0.85 14.78
C TRP A 35 14.48 1.59 14.18
N GLU A 36 15.35 0.83 13.52
CA GLU A 36 16.51 1.36 12.78
C GLU A 36 16.14 1.81 11.34
N THR A 37 15.03 1.30 10.81
CA THR A 37 14.56 1.57 9.43
C THR A 37 13.06 1.90 9.44
N PRO A 38 12.57 2.83 8.59
CA PRO A 38 13.28 3.60 7.56
C PRO A 38 14.22 4.69 8.09
N VAL A 39 13.96 5.22 9.29
CA VAL A 39 14.83 6.18 10.00
C VAL A 39 15.03 5.68 11.44
N PRO A 40 16.25 5.71 11.99
CA PRO A 40 16.49 5.30 13.37
C PRO A 40 15.74 6.22 14.36
N GLY A 41 14.89 5.61 15.19
CA GLY A 41 14.06 6.36 16.14
C GLY A 41 13.00 5.54 16.85
N THR A 42 12.27 6.21 17.72
CA THR A 42 11.12 5.67 18.46
C THR A 42 9.82 5.94 17.72
N TYR A 43 9.09 4.87 17.47
CA TYR A 43 7.81 4.82 16.79
C TYR A 43 6.70 4.44 17.76
N LYS A 44 5.51 5.01 17.55
CA LYS A 44 4.31 4.69 18.32
C LYS A 44 3.19 4.22 17.41
N PHE A 45 2.52 3.18 17.82
CA PHE A 45 1.33 2.69 17.15
C PHE A 45 0.10 3.46 17.64
N PHE A 46 -0.63 4.08 16.70
CA PHE A 46 -1.91 4.72 16.95
C PHE A 46 -3.04 3.88 16.32
N PRO A 47 -4.03 3.41 17.09
CA PRO A 47 -5.17 2.67 16.55
C PRO A 47 -5.87 3.41 15.43
N GLY A 48 -6.18 2.70 14.36
CA GLY A 48 -6.83 3.27 13.18
C GLY A 48 -5.93 4.14 12.31
N ARG A 49 -4.74 4.55 12.77
CA ARG A 49 -3.76 5.34 11.98
C ARG A 49 -2.49 4.57 11.65
N GLY A 50 -2.10 3.58 12.46
CA GLY A 50 -0.89 2.79 12.26
C GLY A 50 0.33 3.37 12.99
N TRP A 51 1.52 2.99 12.52
CA TRP A 51 2.80 3.40 13.10
C TRP A 51 3.16 4.83 12.73
N HIS A 52 3.65 5.60 13.70
CA HIS A 52 4.13 6.96 13.47
C HIS A 52 5.49 7.14 14.15
N LEU A 53 6.40 7.87 13.50
CA LEU A 53 7.65 8.30 14.11
C LEU A 53 7.36 9.46 15.08
N ILE A 54 7.76 9.30 16.34
CA ILE A 54 7.61 10.34 17.37
C ILE A 54 8.94 10.97 17.73
N GLN A 55 10.04 10.21 17.71
CA GLN A 55 11.34 10.74 18.06
C GLN A 55 12.41 10.11 17.19
N ARG A 56 13.30 10.92 16.63
CA ARG A 56 14.48 10.46 15.88
C ARG A 56 15.66 10.29 16.83
N ASP A 57 16.52 9.33 16.53
CA ASP A 57 17.77 9.18 17.27
C ASP A 57 18.68 10.40 17.08
N GLY A 58 19.28 10.84 18.18
CA GLY A 58 20.11 12.05 18.21
C GLY A 58 19.33 13.37 18.25
N CYS A 59 18.00 13.33 18.34
CA CYS A 59 17.17 14.50 18.63
C CYS A 59 16.59 14.41 20.05
N ASP A 60 16.88 15.41 20.88
CA ASP A 60 16.35 15.50 22.25
C ASP A 60 14.89 15.98 22.31
N TYR A 61 14.28 16.24 21.16
CA TYR A 61 12.90 16.72 21.04
C TYR A 61 12.03 15.74 20.27
N GLU A 62 10.77 15.64 20.70
CA GLU A 62 9.73 14.93 19.96
C GLU A 62 9.39 15.66 18.64
N GLU A 63 9.09 14.90 17.61
CA GLU A 63 8.65 15.39 16.31
C GLU A 63 7.31 16.11 16.48
N LYS A 64 7.26 17.41 16.16
CA LYS A 64 6.07 18.27 16.34
C LYS A 64 4.84 17.73 15.61
N VAL A 65 5.05 17.03 14.50
CA VAL A 65 4.02 16.37 13.71
C VAL A 65 4.48 14.92 13.51
N PRO A 66 3.87 13.94 14.18
CA PRO A 66 4.25 12.54 14.03
C PRO A 66 4.17 12.11 12.56
N ALA A 67 5.26 11.62 12.00
CA ALA A 67 5.30 11.20 10.60
C ALA A 67 4.69 9.79 10.47
N ALA A 68 3.64 9.65 9.67
CA ALA A 68 2.93 8.39 9.50
C ALA A 68 3.72 7.40 8.63
N LEU A 69 3.68 6.12 9.03
CA LEU A 69 4.32 5.02 8.31
C LEU A 69 3.27 4.14 7.68
N VAL A 70 3.56 3.74 6.45
CA VAL A 70 2.73 2.87 5.63
C VAL A 70 3.56 1.67 5.18
N TYR A 71 2.95 0.50 5.18
CA TYR A 71 3.58 -0.69 4.63
C TYR A 71 3.43 -0.70 3.10
N CYS A 72 4.54 -0.52 2.39
CA CYS A 72 4.54 -0.58 0.94
C CYS A 72 4.49 -2.03 0.46
N ARG A 73 3.38 -2.45 -0.16
CA ARG A 73 3.20 -3.81 -0.69
C ARG A 73 4.05 -4.13 -1.92
N ILE A 74 4.60 -3.12 -2.59
CA ILE A 74 5.44 -3.29 -3.79
C ILE A 74 6.88 -3.62 -3.37
N LEU A 75 7.42 -2.86 -2.42
CA LEU A 75 8.79 -3.04 -1.90
C LEU A 75 8.85 -3.95 -0.66
N HIS A 76 7.71 -4.32 -0.09
CA HIS A 76 7.58 -5.14 1.12
C HIS A 76 8.27 -4.56 2.36
N ARG A 77 8.32 -3.24 2.49
CA ARG A 77 8.92 -2.55 3.64
C ARG A 77 8.05 -1.38 4.12
N TYR A 78 8.24 -0.98 5.37
CA TYR A 78 7.66 0.26 5.88
C TYR A 78 8.41 1.47 5.29
N MET A 79 7.65 2.52 5.00
CA MET A 79 8.15 3.81 4.57
C MET A 79 7.21 4.92 5.04
N PHE A 80 7.65 6.17 4.95
CA PHE A 80 6.79 7.29 5.30
C PHE A 80 5.68 7.48 4.25
N GLU A 81 4.53 7.95 4.70
CA GLU A 81 3.42 8.30 3.81
C GLU A 81 3.83 9.38 2.79
N SER A 82 4.64 10.36 3.22
CA SER A 82 5.21 11.38 2.32
C SER A 82 6.10 10.77 1.24
N GLU A 83 6.98 9.84 1.61
CA GLU A 83 7.84 9.13 0.64
C GLU A 83 7.00 8.31 -0.34
N LEU A 84 5.97 7.61 0.14
CA LEU A 84 5.05 6.87 -0.72
C LEU A 84 4.37 7.81 -1.73
N ALA A 85 3.90 8.97 -1.28
CA ALA A 85 3.25 9.97 -2.11
C ALA A 85 4.20 10.58 -3.17
N GLU A 86 5.43 10.91 -2.79
CA GLU A 86 6.45 11.45 -3.71
C GLU A 86 6.83 10.46 -4.81
N ARG A 87 6.90 9.18 -4.46
CA ARG A 87 7.25 8.09 -5.38
C ARG A 87 6.08 7.62 -6.23
N SER A 88 4.87 8.10 -5.95
CA SER A 88 3.68 7.66 -6.66
C SER A 88 3.14 8.73 -7.58
N ARG A 89 2.87 8.38 -8.84
CA ARG A 89 2.35 9.32 -9.83
C ARG A 89 1.37 8.65 -10.79
N TRP A 90 0.41 9.42 -11.26
CA TRP A 90 -0.52 8.99 -12.29
C TRP A 90 0.10 9.17 -13.68
N PHE A 91 0.02 8.12 -14.50
CA PHE A 91 0.41 8.18 -15.90
C PHE A 91 -0.59 7.42 -16.76
N SER A 92 -0.70 7.84 -18.02
CA SER A 92 -1.50 7.16 -19.02
C SER A 92 -0.63 6.14 -19.76
N ALA A 93 -0.95 4.86 -19.63
CA ALA A 93 -0.16 3.79 -20.23
C ALA A 93 -1.05 2.63 -20.72
N PRO A 94 -0.70 1.97 -21.84
CA PRO A 94 -1.43 0.81 -22.30
C PRO A 94 -1.18 -0.39 -21.39
N LEU A 95 -2.24 -0.93 -20.78
CA LEU A 95 -2.15 -2.10 -19.91
C LEU A 95 -1.68 -3.35 -20.68
N HIS A 96 -2.21 -3.52 -21.89
CA HIS A 96 -1.89 -4.59 -22.84
C HIS A 96 -1.20 -4.02 -24.08
N LYS A 97 -0.38 -4.82 -24.75
CA LYS A 97 0.28 -4.39 -26.00
C LYS A 97 -0.77 -4.03 -27.05
N GLY A 98 -0.75 -2.78 -27.51
CA GLY A 98 -1.70 -2.28 -28.52
C GLY A 98 -3.11 -1.94 -28.00
N GLY A 99 -3.34 -2.01 -26.68
CA GLY A 99 -4.58 -1.55 -26.07
C GLY A 99 -4.65 -0.03 -25.95
N PRO A 100 -5.85 0.55 -25.71
CA PRO A 100 -5.98 1.96 -25.40
C PRO A 100 -5.18 2.32 -24.13
N PRO A 101 -4.60 3.53 -24.04
CA PRO A 101 -3.94 3.97 -22.83
C PRO A 101 -4.98 4.13 -21.71
N GLU A 102 -4.71 3.50 -20.56
CA GLU A 102 -5.51 3.65 -19.35
C GLU A 102 -4.74 4.48 -18.32
N GLN A 103 -5.46 5.23 -17.50
CA GLN A 103 -4.86 5.98 -16.40
C GLN A 103 -4.52 5.00 -15.27
N LEU A 104 -3.22 4.85 -14.97
CA LEU A 104 -2.70 3.94 -13.95
C LEU A 104 -1.87 4.73 -12.94
N HIS A 105 -1.85 4.24 -11.70
CA HIS A 105 -1.01 4.80 -10.66
C HIS A 105 0.29 4.02 -10.57
N PHE A 106 1.39 4.69 -10.89
CA PHE A 106 2.71 4.12 -10.90
C PHE A 106 3.47 4.45 -9.63
N PHE A 107 4.38 3.55 -9.27
CA PHE A 107 5.30 3.69 -8.15
C PHE A 107 6.74 3.59 -8.64
N LEU A 108 7.58 4.53 -8.23
CA LEU A 108 9.01 4.57 -8.54
C LEU A 108 9.79 3.62 -7.62
N LEU A 109 10.55 2.68 -8.18
CA LEU A 109 11.38 1.74 -7.45
C LEU A 109 12.62 2.42 -6.83
N ASP A 110 13.32 1.68 -5.94
CA ASP A 110 14.47 2.21 -5.19
C ASP A 110 15.67 2.56 -6.09
N ASP A 111 15.68 2.10 -7.33
CA ASP A 111 16.69 2.45 -8.32
C ASP A 111 16.53 3.88 -8.88
N GLY A 112 15.41 4.56 -8.58
CA GLY A 112 15.15 5.92 -9.04
C GLY A 112 14.91 6.06 -10.55
N VAL A 113 14.82 4.93 -11.27
CA VAL A 113 14.71 4.92 -12.74
C VAL A 113 13.45 4.17 -13.18
N HIS A 114 13.16 3.04 -12.53
CA HIS A 114 12.08 2.16 -12.98
C HIS A 114 10.79 2.42 -12.23
N TRP A 115 9.71 2.51 -13.00
CA TRP A 115 8.34 2.65 -12.51
C TRP A 115 7.59 1.32 -12.64
N VAL A 116 6.65 1.07 -11.73
CA VAL A 116 5.75 -0.09 -11.77
C VAL A 116 4.30 0.34 -11.59
N ALA A 117 3.38 -0.27 -12.35
CA ALA A 117 1.95 -0.01 -12.20
C ALA A 117 1.44 -0.72 -10.93
N GLY A 118 1.20 0.04 -9.86
CA GLY A 118 0.78 -0.48 -8.57
C GLY A 118 -0.73 -0.46 -8.36
N TRP A 119 -1.46 0.46 -9.01
CA TRP A 119 -2.91 0.58 -8.88
C TRP A 119 -3.60 0.86 -10.22
N ASP A 120 -4.83 0.36 -10.33
CA ASP A 120 -5.71 0.63 -11.48
C ASP A 120 -6.35 2.02 -11.42
N ALA A 121 -7.06 2.42 -12.48
CA ALA A 121 -7.80 3.69 -12.56
C ALA A 121 -8.84 3.88 -11.43
N LYS A 122 -9.25 2.79 -10.76
CA LYS A 122 -10.20 2.82 -9.63
C LYS A 122 -9.49 2.83 -8.27
N GLY A 123 -8.16 2.97 -8.25
CA GLY A 123 -7.35 2.94 -7.03
C GLY A 123 -7.22 1.55 -6.42
N ARG A 124 -7.57 0.47 -7.13
CA ARG A 124 -7.41 -0.90 -6.64
C ARG A 124 -5.98 -1.35 -6.87
N PHE A 125 -5.38 -1.88 -5.81
CA PHE A 125 -4.02 -2.42 -5.86
C PHE A 125 -3.94 -3.58 -6.86
N ILE A 126 -2.95 -3.53 -7.74
CA ILE A 126 -2.66 -4.58 -8.71
C ILE A 126 -1.56 -5.45 -8.10
N PRO A 127 -1.79 -6.76 -7.86
CA PRO A 127 -0.73 -7.64 -7.39
C PRO A 127 0.27 -7.93 -8.51
N GLY A 128 1.56 -8.09 -8.14
CA GLY A 128 2.63 -8.44 -9.06
C GLY A 128 2.48 -9.85 -9.68
N PRO A 129 3.33 -10.20 -10.67
CA PRO A 129 4.60 -9.56 -11.03
C PRO A 129 4.43 -8.24 -11.80
N TYR A 130 5.28 -7.25 -11.49
CA TYR A 130 5.22 -5.94 -12.14
C TYR A 130 6.14 -5.85 -13.36
N PRO A 131 5.62 -5.47 -14.54
CA PRO A 131 6.48 -5.03 -15.63
C PRO A 131 7.16 -3.70 -15.25
N LYS A 132 8.44 -3.57 -15.59
CA LYS A 132 9.20 -2.33 -15.40
C LYS A 132 8.94 -1.36 -16.55
N TRP A 133 8.73 -0.11 -16.18
CA TRP A 133 8.55 1.02 -17.09
C TRP A 133 9.65 2.05 -16.82
N TRP A 134 10.01 2.85 -17.82
CA TRP A 134 10.83 4.04 -17.62
C TRP A 134 10.09 5.25 -18.17
N LEU A 135 10.42 6.39 -17.59
CA LEU A 135 9.95 7.68 -18.06
C LEU A 135 10.75 8.09 -19.29
N ASP A 136 10.04 8.52 -20.33
CA ASP A 136 10.63 9.07 -21.55
C ASP A 136 11.26 10.44 -21.27
N GLU A 137 12.07 10.96 -22.20
CA GLU A 137 12.75 12.25 -22.05
C GLU A 137 11.77 13.42 -21.85
N ASP A 138 10.55 13.29 -22.37
CA ASP A 138 9.47 14.25 -22.21
C ASP A 138 8.92 14.33 -20.78
N GLY A 139 9.28 13.40 -19.88
CA GLY A 139 8.86 13.40 -18.48
C GLY A 139 7.40 13.02 -18.23
N GLU A 140 6.62 12.78 -19.29
CA GLU A 140 5.17 12.52 -19.20
C GLU A 140 4.77 11.13 -19.70
N THR A 141 5.58 10.52 -20.57
CA THR A 141 5.23 9.24 -21.20
C THR A 141 6.01 8.09 -20.58
N LEU A 142 5.31 7.03 -20.17
CA LEU A 142 5.94 5.79 -19.73
C LEU A 142 6.04 4.78 -20.87
N ARG A 143 7.23 4.19 -21.05
CA ARG A 143 7.46 3.15 -22.05
C ARG A 143 7.85 1.83 -21.41
N ARG A 144 7.40 0.73 -22.02
CA ARG A 144 7.73 -0.65 -21.62
C ARG A 144 8.74 -1.23 -22.61
N ARG A 145 9.80 -1.89 -22.12
CA ARG A 145 10.70 -2.74 -22.92
C ARG A 145 10.33 -4.15 -22.56
N ALA A 146 10.66 -5.06 -23.46
CA ALA A 146 10.98 -6.40 -23.04
C ALA A 146 12.20 -6.33 -22.10
N SER A 147 11.98 -6.05 -20.82
CA SER A 147 12.97 -6.40 -19.80
C SER A 147 13.07 -7.93 -19.81
N PRO A 148 14.28 -8.52 -19.78
CA PRO A 148 14.42 -9.96 -19.61
C PRO A 148 13.63 -10.44 -18.40
N PRO A 149 13.16 -11.70 -18.36
CA PRO A 149 12.34 -12.26 -17.26
C PRO A 149 13.05 -12.32 -15.89
N THR A 150 14.23 -11.71 -15.77
CA THR A 150 15.17 -11.87 -14.65
C THR A 150 15.66 -10.51 -14.17
N SER A 151 14.77 -9.67 -13.64
CA SER A 151 15.21 -8.53 -12.82
C SER A 151 14.62 -8.69 -11.42
N ALA A 152 15.49 -9.05 -10.48
CA ALA A 152 15.17 -9.55 -9.14
C ALA A 152 14.74 -8.45 -8.13
N ASN A 153 14.39 -7.26 -8.59
CA ASN A 153 14.16 -6.11 -7.69
C ASN A 153 12.71 -5.98 -7.22
N VAL A 154 11.82 -6.90 -7.61
CA VAL A 154 10.44 -6.97 -7.13
C VAL A 154 10.23 -8.37 -6.56
N SER A 155 9.94 -8.46 -5.27
CA SER A 155 9.71 -9.74 -4.60
C SER A 155 8.52 -10.47 -5.21
N ARG A 156 8.72 -11.75 -5.55
CA ARG A 156 7.71 -12.65 -6.12
C ARG A 156 6.77 -13.13 -5.01
N CYS A 157 5.83 -12.30 -4.57
CA CYS A 157 4.82 -12.73 -3.59
C CYS A 157 3.40 -12.43 -4.07
N SER A 158 2.90 -13.26 -5.00
CA SER A 158 1.53 -13.83 -5.08
C SER A 158 1.27 -14.34 -6.50
N SER A 159 1.78 -15.54 -6.79
CA SER A 159 1.49 -16.30 -8.01
C SER A 159 0.06 -16.85 -8.01
N ILE A 160 -0.95 -15.98 -8.13
CA ILE A 160 -2.35 -16.43 -8.35
C ILE A 160 -3.04 -15.69 -9.51
N ILE A 161 -2.51 -14.58 -10.04
CA ILE A 161 -3.10 -13.92 -11.21
C ILE A 161 -2.00 -13.57 -12.22
N ALA A 162 -1.36 -14.60 -12.77
CA ALA A 162 -0.62 -14.46 -14.02
C ALA A 162 -1.67 -14.32 -15.14
N GLY A 163 -1.81 -13.13 -15.71
CA GLY A 163 -2.69 -12.95 -16.88
C GLY A 163 -3.23 -11.55 -17.14
N LYS A 164 -2.94 -10.55 -16.30
CA LYS A 164 -3.46 -9.18 -16.51
C LYS A 164 -2.55 -8.26 -17.33
N PHE A 165 -1.35 -8.71 -17.69
CA PHE A 165 -0.32 -7.87 -18.34
C PHE A 165 0.37 -8.53 -19.54
N GLU A 166 -0.10 -9.70 -19.98
CA GLU A 166 0.39 -10.36 -21.21
C GLU A 166 -0.05 -9.61 -22.48
#